data_AF-A0A840R4H5-F1
#
_entry.id   AF-A0A840R4H5-F1
#
_cell.length_a   1.000
_cell.length_b   1.000
_cell.length_c   1.000
_cell.angle_alpha   90.00
_cell.angle_beta   90.00
_cell.angle_gamma   90.00
#
_symmetry.space_group_name_H-M   'P 1'
#
loop_
_entity.id
_entity.type
_entity.pdbx_description
1 polymer ?
#
loop_
_entity_poly.entity_id
_entity_poly.type
_entity_poly.pdbx_seq_one_letter_code
_entity_poly.pdbx_strand_id
1 'polypeptide(L)'
;MHKYRLKTLLNFSGLGLQLIARRCVLGVFLLSASYSSADCERSVYPKSASPELLVSADLVAELLAAEKNAASLCSARTQDLAQLYFWGGPSVTANLARSYDYALRSRKAERWGYELRILHSAFVLADLDRSFSPEEALRHFQREIDSGVALRRDKALAVLNQLSSLLPYSTTGAVRVFKDRAFRQPFPDVDGVVVLAQHENYQRVLVSNAQGMPQLAWMPVSGAHEIPRTEGAIDGLYVQRRSTAGATGAEDSRQQVWQAPRSAPRTGVLLSRFRQRDGSLFESRCTASQLSGQWLISAAHCLFAPDGSQQILSLRYIASPLVLANAIAVSRVWVHREHDPVDQATGNVASYSGSDIALFKLAQPLPINNPPILAVPLASNPVNWVDSFAYPSDKARHSLWFSRCRASLWQRGEQALSDIYSLDCFSHEGQSGAALLQTISGTPHIIGVLSSRIHNEKINKPIFAALNAGLIADIGRVIANDAEIPVNFRAYNVATILANVAPELLP
;
A
#
# COMPACT_ATOMS: atom_id res chain seq x y z
N MET A 1 48.68 -14.71 -89.44
CA MET A 1 47.94 -15.32 -90.57
C MET A 1 46.65 -15.92 -90.03
N HIS A 2 45.52 -15.51 -90.64
CA HIS A 2 44.13 -15.99 -90.55
C HIS A 2 43.30 -15.96 -89.24
N LYS A 3 42.02 -15.57 -89.50
CA LYS A 3 40.90 -15.17 -88.64
C LYS A 3 40.03 -16.36 -88.20
N TYR A 4 39.07 -16.05 -87.30
CA TYR A 4 37.75 -16.68 -86.99
C TYR A 4 37.68 -17.38 -85.61
N ARG A 5 36.62 -17.29 -84.77
CA ARG A 5 35.36 -16.50 -84.71
C ARG A 5 34.75 -16.66 -83.31
N LEU A 6 33.90 -15.70 -82.95
CA LEU A 6 32.99 -15.58 -81.79
C LEU A 6 31.93 -16.71 -81.67
N LYS A 7 31.60 -17.14 -80.43
CA LYS A 7 30.32 -17.71 -79.91
C LYS A 7 30.62 -18.39 -78.54
N THR A 8 29.97 -18.19 -77.39
CA THR A 8 28.60 -17.82 -77.04
C THR A 8 28.57 -17.36 -75.57
N LEU A 9 27.92 -16.23 -75.28
CA LEU A 9 27.36 -15.87 -73.96
C LEU A 9 26.06 -16.65 -73.75
N LEU A 10 25.81 -17.20 -72.56
CA LEU A 10 24.52 -17.14 -71.85
C LEU A 10 24.52 -17.91 -70.51
N ASN A 11 24.10 -17.18 -69.47
CA ASN A 11 23.29 -17.60 -68.31
C ASN A 11 23.82 -18.57 -67.24
N PHE A 12 24.32 -17.99 -66.14
CA PHE A 12 24.03 -18.48 -64.78
C PHE A 12 23.97 -17.30 -63.77
N SER A 13 22.90 -16.50 -63.84
CA SER A 13 22.50 -15.60 -62.76
C SER A 13 21.06 -15.92 -62.39
N GLY A 14 20.85 -16.67 -61.30
CA GLY A 14 19.49 -16.97 -60.84
C GLY A 14 19.38 -17.82 -59.58
N LEU A 15 20.21 -18.86 -59.41
CA LEU A 15 20.05 -19.77 -58.27
C LEU A 15 20.86 -19.40 -57.01
N GLY A 16 21.98 -18.69 -57.14
CA GLY A 16 22.83 -18.34 -55.99
C GLY A 16 22.22 -17.27 -55.07
N LEU A 17 21.55 -16.25 -55.62
CA LEU A 17 20.97 -15.15 -54.83
C LEU A 17 19.67 -15.55 -54.11
N GLN A 18 18.87 -16.48 -54.66
CA GLN A 18 17.64 -16.92 -54.00
C GLN A 18 17.90 -17.81 -52.77
N LEU A 19 19.01 -18.57 -52.75
CA LEU A 19 19.38 -19.43 -51.63
C LEU A 19 19.98 -18.64 -50.45
N ILE A 20 20.71 -17.56 -50.72
CA ILE A 20 21.25 -16.67 -49.67
C ILE A 20 20.14 -15.78 -49.09
N ALA A 21 19.25 -15.24 -49.94
CA ALA A 21 18.07 -14.49 -49.46
C ALA A 21 17.12 -15.37 -48.63
N ARG A 22 16.86 -16.62 -49.04
CA ARG A 22 16.05 -17.56 -48.23
C ARG A 22 16.71 -17.93 -46.90
N ARG A 23 18.03 -18.10 -46.85
CA ARG A 23 18.75 -18.41 -45.60
C ARG A 23 18.88 -17.22 -44.65
N CYS A 24 19.03 -16.00 -45.16
CA CYS A 24 18.97 -14.79 -44.33
C CYS A 24 17.56 -14.49 -43.82
N VAL A 25 16.52 -14.70 -44.64
CA VAL A 25 15.13 -14.55 -44.19
C VAL A 25 14.75 -15.64 -43.18
N LEU A 26 15.16 -16.91 -43.38
CA LEU A 26 14.95 -17.95 -42.38
C LEU A 26 15.75 -17.70 -41.09
N GLY A 27 16.99 -17.23 -41.18
CA GLY A 27 17.83 -16.93 -40.01
C GLY A 27 17.27 -15.77 -39.19
N VAL A 28 16.78 -14.71 -39.84
CA VAL A 28 16.12 -13.58 -39.18
C VAL A 28 14.76 -13.99 -38.60
N PHE A 29 13.95 -14.81 -39.30
CA PHE A 29 12.70 -15.34 -38.76
C PHE A 29 12.91 -16.29 -37.58
N LEU A 30 13.92 -17.17 -37.63
CA LEU A 30 14.23 -18.09 -36.54
C LEU A 30 14.83 -17.37 -35.34
N LEU A 31 15.67 -16.35 -35.54
CA LEU A 31 16.22 -15.54 -34.43
C LEU A 31 15.15 -14.63 -33.79
N SER A 32 14.23 -14.05 -34.57
CA SER A 32 13.13 -13.23 -34.03
C SER A 32 12.00 -14.07 -33.40
N ALA A 33 11.71 -15.28 -33.91
CA ALA A 33 10.80 -16.22 -33.26
C ALA A 33 11.37 -16.84 -31.98
N SER A 34 12.70 -17.02 -31.91
CA SER A 34 13.37 -17.52 -30.69
C SER A 34 13.37 -16.47 -29.59
N TYR A 35 13.66 -15.21 -29.92
CA TYR A 35 13.57 -14.09 -28.97
C TYR A 35 12.13 -13.85 -28.47
N SER A 36 11.12 -13.95 -29.35
CA SER A 36 9.72 -13.77 -28.92
C SER A 36 9.22 -14.89 -28.01
N SER A 37 9.73 -16.12 -28.17
CA SER A 37 9.34 -17.26 -27.32
C SER A 37 9.97 -17.23 -25.93
N ALA A 38 11.25 -16.85 -25.82
CA ALA A 38 11.98 -16.82 -24.56
C ALA A 38 11.50 -15.70 -23.62
N ASP A 39 11.16 -14.52 -24.16
CA ASP A 39 10.58 -13.40 -23.40
C ASP A 39 9.10 -13.61 -23.02
N CYS A 40 8.44 -14.60 -23.63
CA CYS A 40 7.07 -14.96 -23.30
C CYS A 40 6.99 -15.89 -22.08
N GLU A 41 8.01 -16.71 -21.79
CA GLU A 41 7.96 -17.65 -20.67
C GLU A 41 8.29 -17.04 -19.31
N ARG A 42 8.90 -15.85 -19.28
CA ARG A 42 9.23 -15.17 -18.04
C ARG A 42 8.01 -14.43 -17.48
N SER A 43 7.46 -14.94 -16.38
CA SER A 43 6.47 -14.19 -15.60
C SER A 43 7.09 -12.90 -15.07
N VAL A 44 6.35 -11.82 -15.25
CA VAL A 44 6.72 -10.48 -14.85
C VAL A 44 6.37 -10.26 -13.38
N TYR A 45 5.27 -10.87 -12.91
CA TYR A 45 4.88 -10.80 -11.50
C TYR A 45 5.88 -11.52 -10.59
N PRO A 46 6.14 -10.97 -9.39
CA PRO A 46 7.05 -11.62 -8.46
C PRO A 46 6.54 -13.01 -8.07
N LYS A 47 7.45 -13.98 -8.06
CA LYS A 47 7.16 -15.35 -7.64
C LYS A 47 6.59 -15.38 -6.21
N SER A 48 5.85 -16.43 -5.87
CA SER A 48 5.35 -16.67 -4.50
C SER A 48 6.40 -16.50 -3.38
N ALA A 49 7.69 -16.77 -3.62
CA ALA A 49 8.78 -16.59 -2.65
C ALA A 49 9.38 -15.16 -2.61
N SER A 50 9.00 -14.27 -3.53
CA SER A 50 9.45 -12.88 -3.53
C SER A 50 8.74 -12.06 -2.45
N PRO A 51 9.46 -11.20 -1.69
CA PRO A 51 8.86 -10.24 -0.77
C PRO A 51 8.14 -9.08 -1.49
N GLU A 52 8.30 -8.99 -2.81
CA GLU A 52 7.54 -8.06 -3.64
C GLU A 52 6.19 -8.69 -3.99
N LEU A 53 5.15 -7.87 -3.93
CA LEU A 53 3.81 -8.22 -4.41
C LEU A 53 3.58 -7.74 -5.86
N LEU A 54 4.52 -6.95 -6.40
CA LEU A 54 4.29 -6.08 -7.55
C LEU A 54 5.34 -6.05 -8.62
N VAL A 55 4.86 -5.72 -9.82
CA VAL A 55 5.65 -5.31 -10.97
C VAL A 55 5.78 -3.79 -11.03
N SER A 56 6.87 -3.28 -11.60
CA SER A 56 7.07 -1.85 -11.80
C SER A 56 6.11 -1.27 -12.86
N ALA A 57 5.95 0.05 -12.88
CA ALA A 57 5.09 0.74 -13.85
C ALA A 57 5.48 0.46 -15.32
N ASP A 58 6.78 0.36 -15.61
CA ASP A 58 7.28 0.07 -16.96
C ASP A 58 6.83 -1.31 -17.44
N LEU A 59 6.88 -2.28 -16.53
CA LEU A 59 6.42 -3.65 -16.77
C LEU A 59 4.89 -3.72 -16.94
N VAL A 60 4.13 -2.86 -16.26
CA VAL A 60 2.68 -2.72 -16.51
C VAL A 60 2.40 -2.21 -17.92
N ALA A 61 3.15 -1.19 -18.38
CA ALA A 61 2.99 -0.66 -19.74
C ALA A 61 3.29 -1.72 -20.81
N GLU A 62 4.34 -2.53 -20.60
CA GLU A 62 4.68 -3.67 -21.45
C GLU A 62 3.54 -4.71 -21.50
N LEU A 63 2.98 -5.09 -20.35
CA LEU A 63 1.86 -6.03 -20.27
C LEU A 63 0.61 -5.52 -21.02
N LEU A 64 0.27 -4.24 -20.87
CA LEU A 64 -0.86 -3.63 -21.57
C LEU A 64 -0.62 -3.52 -23.09
N ALA A 65 0.61 -3.31 -23.53
CA ALA A 65 0.96 -3.35 -24.94
C ALA A 65 0.83 -4.77 -25.51
N ALA A 66 1.27 -5.79 -24.76
CA ALA A 66 1.13 -7.19 -25.13
C ALA A 66 -0.33 -7.62 -25.22
N GLU A 67 -1.19 -7.15 -24.31
CA GLU A 67 -2.63 -7.46 -24.32
C GLU A 67 -3.32 -7.08 -25.64
N LYS A 68 -2.94 -5.93 -26.23
CA LYS A 68 -3.51 -5.44 -27.49
C LYS A 68 -3.22 -6.38 -28.68
N ASN A 69 -2.21 -7.22 -28.56
CA ASN A 69 -1.82 -8.21 -29.57
C ASN A 69 -2.26 -9.61 -29.13
N ALA A 70 -3.57 -9.87 -29.11
CA ALA A 70 -4.16 -11.11 -28.58
C ALA A 70 -3.64 -12.41 -29.23
N ALA A 71 -3.11 -12.37 -30.45
CA ALA A 71 -2.55 -13.52 -31.16
C ALA A 71 -1.24 -14.06 -30.56
N SER A 72 -0.62 -13.37 -29.60
CA SER A 72 0.71 -13.71 -29.04
C SER A 72 0.72 -13.93 -27.52
N LEU A 73 -0.43 -14.02 -26.85
CA LEU A 73 -0.45 -14.20 -25.39
C LEU A 73 -0.19 -15.66 -25.01
N CYS A 74 1.05 -15.95 -24.64
CA CYS A 74 1.41 -17.21 -23.99
C CYS A 74 0.86 -17.28 -22.55
N SER A 75 0.79 -18.50 -22.01
CA SER A 75 0.23 -18.79 -20.68
C SER A 75 0.82 -17.92 -19.56
N ALA A 76 2.14 -17.66 -19.53
CA ALA A 76 2.74 -16.83 -18.49
C ALA A 76 2.26 -15.37 -18.54
N ARG A 77 2.21 -14.76 -19.73
CA ARG A 77 1.66 -13.40 -19.90
C ARG A 77 0.17 -13.34 -19.58
N THR A 78 -0.59 -14.41 -19.86
CA THR A 78 -1.98 -14.51 -19.44
C THR A 78 -2.11 -14.56 -17.92
N GLN A 79 -1.20 -15.25 -17.20
CA GLN A 79 -1.16 -15.23 -15.73
C GLN A 79 -0.82 -13.84 -15.20
N ASP A 80 0.14 -13.15 -15.81
CA ASP A 80 0.51 -11.79 -15.43
C ASP A 80 -0.66 -10.80 -15.65
N LEU A 81 -1.43 -10.94 -16.74
CA LEU A 81 -2.65 -10.16 -16.97
C LEU A 81 -3.74 -10.47 -15.94
N ALA A 82 -3.90 -11.74 -15.56
CA ALA A 82 -4.82 -12.12 -14.48
C ALA A 82 -4.47 -11.40 -13.18
N GLN A 83 -3.18 -11.38 -12.80
CA GLN A 83 -2.71 -10.64 -11.64
C GLN A 83 -2.88 -9.13 -11.79
N LEU A 84 -2.57 -8.56 -12.95
CA LEU A 84 -2.74 -7.13 -13.23
C LEU A 84 -4.18 -6.66 -13.06
N TYR A 85 -5.15 -7.42 -13.57
CA TYR A 85 -6.56 -7.08 -13.38
C TYR A 85 -7.08 -7.40 -11.98
N PHE A 86 -6.46 -8.33 -11.24
CA PHE A 86 -6.83 -8.57 -9.85
C PHE A 86 -6.41 -7.40 -8.96
N TRP A 87 -5.15 -6.99 -9.06
CA TRP A 87 -4.58 -5.95 -8.21
C TRP A 87 -4.87 -4.52 -8.69
N GLY A 88 -5.03 -4.35 -10.00
CA GLY A 88 -5.11 -3.05 -10.65
C GLY A 88 -3.77 -2.30 -10.62
N GLY A 89 -3.82 -1.02 -10.93
CA GLY A 89 -2.67 -0.12 -10.95
C GLY A 89 -3.05 1.30 -11.38
N PRO A 90 -2.07 2.21 -11.48
CA PRO A 90 -2.31 3.62 -11.86
C PRO A 90 -3.09 3.78 -13.17
N SER A 91 -2.86 2.88 -14.13
CA SER A 91 -3.48 2.89 -15.46
C SER A 91 -4.48 1.76 -15.67
N VAL A 92 -4.74 0.94 -14.65
CA VAL A 92 -5.59 -0.26 -14.74
C VAL A 92 -6.53 -0.33 -13.57
N THR A 93 -7.83 -0.18 -13.83
CA THR A 93 -8.85 -0.46 -12.81
C THR A 93 -8.90 -1.96 -12.55
N ALA A 94 -8.79 -2.34 -11.27
CA ALA A 94 -8.97 -3.73 -10.87
C ALA A 94 -10.36 -4.23 -11.28
N ASN A 95 -10.42 -5.42 -11.86
CA ASN A 95 -11.62 -6.03 -12.42
C ASN A 95 -11.56 -7.55 -12.22
N LEU A 96 -12.37 -8.05 -11.29
CA LEU A 96 -12.34 -9.44 -10.87
C LEU A 96 -12.76 -10.41 -11.99
N ALA A 97 -13.76 -10.06 -12.79
CA ALA A 97 -14.24 -10.89 -13.91
C ALA A 97 -13.19 -11.00 -15.03
N ARG A 98 -12.54 -9.88 -15.39
CA ARG A 98 -11.46 -9.85 -16.39
C ARG A 98 -10.21 -10.58 -15.90
N SER A 99 -9.90 -10.43 -14.62
CA SER A 99 -8.83 -11.21 -13.97
C SER A 99 -9.09 -12.72 -14.12
N TYR A 100 -10.31 -13.17 -13.78
CA TYR A 100 -10.70 -14.57 -13.89
C TYR A 100 -10.67 -15.11 -15.33
N ASP A 101 -11.14 -14.35 -16.32
CA ASP A 101 -11.09 -14.74 -17.74
C ASP A 101 -9.63 -15.00 -18.20
N TYR A 102 -8.70 -14.10 -17.88
CA TYR A 102 -7.28 -14.36 -18.15
C TYR A 102 -6.75 -15.56 -17.38
N ALA A 103 -7.13 -15.69 -16.12
CA ALA A 103 -6.69 -16.81 -15.29
C ALA A 103 -7.14 -18.16 -15.89
N LEU A 104 -8.38 -18.25 -16.40
CA LEU A 104 -8.90 -19.41 -17.12
C LEU A 104 -8.14 -19.71 -18.40
N ARG A 105 -7.90 -18.69 -19.23
CA ARG A 105 -7.13 -18.83 -20.49
C ARG A 105 -5.70 -19.32 -20.26
N SER A 106 -5.14 -19.07 -19.08
CA SER A 106 -3.78 -19.48 -18.74
C SER A 106 -3.64 -20.97 -18.39
N ARG A 107 -4.75 -21.68 -18.13
CA ARG A 107 -4.75 -23.06 -17.63
C ARG A 107 -4.13 -24.02 -18.64
N LYS A 108 -3.25 -24.89 -18.15
CA LYS A 108 -2.70 -26.03 -18.91
C LYS A 108 -3.20 -27.33 -18.27
N ALA A 109 -3.82 -28.21 -19.05
CA ALA A 109 -4.32 -29.51 -18.59
C ALA A 109 -5.18 -29.42 -17.30
N GLU A 110 -6.13 -28.48 -17.30
CA GLU A 110 -7.06 -28.17 -16.20
C GLU A 110 -6.41 -27.71 -14.88
N ARG A 111 -5.08 -27.62 -14.79
CA ARG A 111 -4.37 -27.16 -13.59
C ARG A 111 -4.12 -25.66 -13.63
N TRP A 112 -4.31 -25.03 -12.48
CA TRP A 112 -3.93 -23.63 -12.26
C TRP A 112 -2.41 -23.54 -12.11
N GLY A 113 -1.83 -22.49 -12.72
CA GLY A 113 -0.43 -22.14 -12.47
C GLY A 113 -0.19 -21.91 -10.98
N TYR A 114 1.01 -22.25 -10.49
CA TYR A 114 1.35 -22.11 -9.07
C TYR A 114 1.13 -20.68 -8.56
N GLU A 115 1.47 -19.68 -9.36
CA GLU A 115 1.33 -18.26 -9.03
C GLU A 115 -0.13 -17.81 -8.91
N LEU A 116 -1.08 -18.54 -9.50
CA LEU A 116 -2.52 -18.24 -9.43
C LEU A 116 -3.26 -19.06 -8.36
N ARG A 117 -2.58 -19.93 -7.61
CA ARG A 117 -3.26 -20.86 -6.67
C ARG A 117 -4.11 -20.14 -5.62
N ILE A 118 -3.61 -19.05 -5.07
CA ILE A 118 -4.34 -18.26 -4.06
C ILE A 118 -5.43 -17.40 -4.72
N LEU A 119 -5.17 -16.86 -5.92
CA LEU A 119 -6.21 -16.17 -6.70
C LEU A 119 -7.35 -17.12 -7.09
N HIS A 120 -7.07 -18.39 -7.39
CA HIS A 120 -8.10 -19.39 -7.67
C HIS A 120 -9.06 -19.54 -6.50
N SER A 121 -8.55 -19.58 -5.27
CA SER A 121 -9.38 -19.61 -4.07
C SER A 121 -10.21 -18.32 -3.92
N ALA A 122 -9.67 -17.16 -4.31
CA ALA A 122 -10.43 -15.90 -4.34
C ALA A 122 -11.57 -15.94 -5.36
N PHE A 123 -11.36 -16.51 -6.55
CA PHE A 123 -12.41 -16.67 -7.58
C PHE A 123 -13.53 -17.61 -7.12
N VAL A 124 -13.20 -18.68 -6.39
CA VAL A 124 -14.20 -19.57 -5.80
C VAL A 124 -15.00 -18.84 -4.70
N LEU A 125 -14.35 -18.06 -3.83
CA LEU A 125 -15.06 -17.25 -2.82
C LEU A 125 -16.04 -16.27 -3.48
N ALA A 126 -15.64 -15.66 -4.60
CA ALA A 126 -16.44 -14.72 -5.38
C ALA A 126 -17.52 -15.36 -6.29
N ASP A 127 -17.74 -16.68 -6.19
CA ASP A 127 -18.69 -17.44 -7.02
C ASP A 127 -18.40 -17.43 -8.55
N LEU A 128 -17.18 -17.05 -8.96
CA LEU A 128 -16.77 -17.08 -10.38
C LEU A 128 -16.32 -18.47 -10.84
N ASP A 129 -15.80 -19.27 -9.91
CA ASP A 129 -15.34 -20.64 -10.13
C ASP A 129 -16.02 -21.61 -9.15
N ARG A 130 -16.36 -22.82 -9.61
CA ARG A 130 -17.07 -23.85 -8.83
C ARG A 130 -16.31 -25.18 -8.74
N SER A 131 -15.00 -25.16 -9.00
CA SER A 131 -14.16 -26.37 -8.96
C SER A 131 -14.02 -26.97 -7.55
N PHE A 132 -14.25 -26.19 -6.50
CA PHE A 132 -14.39 -26.66 -5.12
C PHE A 132 -15.31 -25.72 -4.31
N SER A 133 -15.61 -26.10 -3.07
CA SER A 133 -16.52 -25.34 -2.21
C SER A 133 -15.88 -24.07 -1.64
N PRO A 134 -16.66 -23.02 -1.32
CA PRO A 134 -16.16 -21.84 -0.62
C PRO A 134 -15.45 -22.14 0.71
N GLU A 135 -15.87 -23.19 1.41
CA GLU A 135 -15.24 -23.64 2.65
C GLU A 135 -13.84 -24.21 2.41
N GLU A 136 -13.62 -24.93 1.30
CA GLU A 136 -12.26 -25.34 0.90
C GLU A 136 -11.43 -24.13 0.48
N ALA A 137 -12.04 -23.18 -0.24
CA ALA A 137 -11.38 -21.93 -0.63
C ALA A 137 -10.86 -21.16 0.60
N LEU A 138 -11.70 -20.97 1.61
CA LEU A 138 -11.30 -20.33 2.86
C LEU A 138 -10.23 -21.15 3.61
N ARG A 139 -10.33 -22.49 3.61
CA ARG A 139 -9.31 -23.36 4.22
C ARG A 139 -7.95 -23.22 3.54
N HIS A 140 -7.88 -23.02 2.22
CA HIS A 140 -6.61 -22.71 1.55
C HIS A 140 -5.98 -21.41 2.06
N PHE A 141 -6.76 -20.34 2.23
CA PHE A 141 -6.26 -19.10 2.83
C PHE A 141 -5.79 -19.31 4.27
N GLN A 142 -6.56 -20.01 5.10
CA GLN A 142 -6.20 -20.29 6.49
C GLN A 142 -4.89 -21.07 6.59
N ARG A 143 -4.67 -22.07 5.73
CA ARG A 143 -3.39 -22.81 5.68
C ARG A 143 -2.19 -21.91 5.38
N GLU A 144 -2.33 -20.94 4.48
CA GLU A 144 -1.23 -20.01 4.19
C GLU A 144 -1.00 -19.02 5.35
N ILE A 145 -2.08 -18.53 5.99
CA ILE A 145 -2.02 -17.62 7.13
C ILE A 145 -1.38 -18.29 8.35
N ASP A 146 -1.74 -19.55 8.62
CA ASP A 146 -1.28 -20.32 9.77
C ASP A 146 0.03 -21.08 9.48
N SER A 147 0.64 -20.90 8.31
CA SER A 147 1.84 -21.62 7.88
C SER A 147 3.10 -21.34 8.70
N GLY A 148 3.09 -20.28 9.52
CA GLY A 148 4.27 -19.76 10.21
C GLY A 148 5.26 -19.01 9.29
N VAL A 149 4.99 -18.94 7.98
CA VAL A 149 5.82 -18.23 7.00
C VAL A 149 5.20 -16.86 6.74
N ALA A 150 5.83 -15.79 7.25
CA ALA A 150 5.31 -14.41 7.17
C ALA A 150 4.92 -14.00 5.74
N LEU A 151 5.72 -14.34 4.73
CA LEU A 151 5.43 -13.99 3.35
C LEU A 151 4.17 -14.67 2.79
N ARG A 152 3.93 -15.94 3.13
CA ARG A 152 2.74 -16.69 2.68
C ARG A 152 1.49 -16.11 3.33
N ARG A 153 1.57 -15.84 4.63
CA ARG A 153 0.53 -15.14 5.39
C ARG A 153 0.19 -13.80 4.74
N ASP A 154 1.18 -12.94 4.51
CA ASP A 154 0.97 -11.59 3.99
C ASP A 154 0.36 -11.62 2.58
N LYS A 155 0.79 -12.55 1.71
CA LYS A 155 0.19 -12.77 0.40
C LYS A 155 -1.27 -13.21 0.48
N ALA A 156 -1.58 -14.17 1.35
CA ALA A 156 -2.94 -14.66 1.55
C ALA A 156 -3.88 -13.55 2.04
N LEU A 157 -3.45 -12.77 3.04
CA LEU A 157 -4.19 -11.63 3.56
C LEU A 157 -4.33 -10.52 2.50
N ALA A 158 -3.27 -10.21 1.75
CA ALA A 158 -3.32 -9.22 0.68
C ALA A 158 -4.35 -9.59 -0.40
N VAL A 159 -4.43 -10.86 -0.81
CA VAL A 159 -5.43 -11.32 -1.77
C VAL A 159 -6.85 -11.21 -1.20
N LEU A 160 -7.08 -11.60 0.06
CA LEU A 160 -8.40 -11.45 0.69
C LEU A 160 -8.82 -9.99 0.84
N ASN A 161 -7.88 -9.11 1.21
CA ASN A 161 -8.13 -7.69 1.36
C ASN A 161 -8.43 -7.03 0.02
N GLN A 162 -7.69 -7.40 -1.04
CA GLN A 162 -7.99 -6.96 -2.39
C GLN A 162 -9.35 -7.48 -2.87
N LEU A 163 -9.66 -8.76 -2.65
CA LEU A 163 -10.96 -9.33 -2.98
C LEU A 163 -12.11 -8.57 -2.29
N SER A 164 -11.95 -8.27 -1.00
CA SER A 164 -12.94 -7.51 -0.22
C SER A 164 -13.17 -6.10 -0.76
N SER A 165 -12.15 -5.50 -1.36
CA SER A 165 -12.28 -4.19 -2.01
C SER A 165 -13.04 -4.24 -3.35
N LEU A 166 -13.14 -5.42 -3.96
CA LEU A 166 -13.79 -5.67 -5.26
C LEU A 166 -15.22 -6.20 -5.12
N LEU A 167 -15.60 -6.69 -3.93
CA LEU A 167 -16.92 -7.25 -3.65
C LEU A 167 -17.81 -6.27 -2.87
N PRO A 168 -19.14 -6.43 -2.91
CA PRO A 168 -20.05 -5.60 -2.12
C PRO A 168 -19.78 -5.76 -0.61
N TYR A 169 -19.89 -4.66 0.13
CA TYR A 169 -19.69 -4.62 1.58
C TYR A 169 -20.94 -4.07 2.26
N SER A 170 -21.29 -4.61 3.43
CA SER A 170 -22.42 -4.16 4.22
C SER A 170 -22.04 -3.90 5.67
N THR A 171 -22.43 -2.74 6.18
CA THR A 171 -22.31 -2.31 7.59
C THR A 171 -23.63 -2.45 8.36
N THR A 172 -24.71 -2.91 7.73
CA THR A 172 -26.03 -2.97 8.37
C THR A 172 -26.08 -4.06 9.43
N GLY A 173 -25.71 -3.67 10.65
CA GLY A 173 -26.22 -4.16 11.92
C GLY A 173 -25.88 -5.60 12.26
N ALA A 174 -25.15 -5.77 13.36
CA ALA A 174 -24.85 -6.99 14.09
C ALA A 174 -26.04 -7.91 14.46
N VAL A 175 -27.22 -7.75 13.86
CA VAL A 175 -28.48 -8.39 14.23
C VAL A 175 -28.82 -9.61 13.35
N ARG A 176 -28.14 -9.85 12.21
CA ARG A 176 -28.52 -10.94 11.28
C ARG A 176 -27.37 -11.70 10.61
N VAL A 177 -26.18 -11.73 11.20
CA VAL A 177 -25.10 -12.59 10.70
C VAL A 177 -25.05 -13.87 11.53
N PHE A 178 -24.98 -15.02 10.88
CA PHE A 178 -25.04 -16.33 11.50
C PHE A 178 -23.88 -17.21 11.06
N LYS A 179 -23.41 -18.08 11.95
CA LYS A 179 -22.41 -19.12 11.69
C LYS A 179 -22.98 -20.31 10.93
N ASP A 180 -24.28 -20.34 10.70
CA ASP A 180 -24.96 -21.41 9.97
C ASP A 180 -26.07 -20.87 9.07
N ARG A 181 -26.35 -21.61 7.99
CA ARG A 181 -27.37 -21.26 7.01
C ARG A 181 -28.80 -21.38 7.54
N ALA A 182 -29.03 -22.09 8.65
CA ALA A 182 -30.34 -22.19 9.29
C ALA A 182 -30.60 -21.03 10.27
N PHE A 183 -29.68 -20.07 10.36
CA PHE A 183 -29.78 -18.85 11.16
C PHE A 183 -30.00 -19.12 12.65
N ARG A 184 -29.36 -20.16 13.20
CA ARG A 184 -29.52 -20.56 14.61
C ARG A 184 -28.44 -20.01 15.51
N GLN A 185 -27.22 -19.85 15.00
CA GLN A 185 -26.05 -19.45 15.76
C GLN A 185 -25.62 -18.05 15.31
N PRO A 186 -25.97 -16.98 16.05
CA PRO A 186 -25.53 -15.65 15.71
C PRO A 186 -24.01 -15.55 15.74
N PHE A 187 -23.47 -14.72 14.85
CA PHE A 187 -22.07 -14.34 14.86
C PHE A 187 -21.93 -13.06 15.68
N PRO A 188 -21.30 -13.09 16.87
CA PRO A 188 -21.19 -11.91 17.72
C PRO A 188 -20.19 -10.90 17.14
N ASP A 189 -20.38 -9.63 17.49
CA ASP A 189 -19.39 -8.56 17.29
C ASP A 189 -18.91 -8.40 15.84
N VAL A 190 -19.86 -8.32 14.89
CA VAL A 190 -19.58 -8.09 13.48
C VAL A 190 -19.77 -6.61 13.14
N ASP A 191 -18.66 -5.92 12.87
CA ASP A 191 -18.66 -4.50 12.47
C ASP A 191 -19.01 -4.30 10.99
N GLY A 192 -18.91 -5.36 10.17
CA GLY A 192 -19.42 -5.41 8.81
C GLY A 192 -19.01 -6.68 8.06
N VAL A 193 -19.55 -6.85 6.86
CA VAL A 193 -19.47 -8.10 6.10
C VAL A 193 -19.18 -7.85 4.62
N VAL A 194 -18.35 -8.71 4.02
CA VAL A 194 -18.15 -8.75 2.57
C VAL A 194 -19.13 -9.77 1.99
N VAL A 195 -20.01 -9.33 1.08
CA VAL A 195 -20.98 -10.22 0.42
C VAL A 195 -20.26 -10.99 -0.69
N LEU A 196 -20.19 -12.30 -0.51
CA LEU A 196 -19.53 -13.21 -1.45
C LEU A 196 -20.48 -13.67 -2.56
N ALA A 197 -21.72 -14.00 -2.19
CA ALA A 197 -22.75 -14.46 -3.11
C ALA A 197 -24.14 -14.20 -2.54
N GLN A 198 -25.10 -13.94 -3.42
CA GLN A 198 -26.51 -13.82 -3.07
C GLN A 198 -27.30 -14.99 -3.64
N HIS A 199 -28.10 -15.61 -2.78
CA HIS A 199 -29.05 -16.67 -3.12
C HIS A 199 -30.47 -16.21 -2.77
N GLU A 200 -31.49 -16.96 -3.18
CA GLU A 200 -32.90 -16.59 -3.01
C GLU A 200 -33.27 -16.19 -1.57
N ASN A 201 -32.76 -16.92 -0.57
CA ASN A 201 -33.16 -16.76 0.83
C ASN A 201 -32.00 -16.29 1.74
N TYR A 202 -30.77 -16.23 1.23
CA TYR A 202 -29.60 -15.91 2.04
C TYR A 202 -28.46 -15.33 1.20
N GLN A 203 -27.59 -14.58 1.86
CA GLN A 203 -26.31 -14.13 1.36
C GLN A 203 -25.21 -14.90 2.09
N ARG A 204 -24.24 -15.40 1.33
CA ARG A 204 -22.98 -15.91 1.86
C ARG A 204 -22.06 -14.71 2.04
N VAL A 205 -21.48 -14.57 3.22
CA VAL A 205 -20.64 -13.42 3.56
C VAL A 205 -19.32 -13.86 4.17
N LEU A 206 -18.31 -12.99 4.08
CA LEU A 206 -17.03 -13.13 4.74
C LEU A 206 -16.93 -12.09 5.86
N VAL A 207 -16.62 -12.53 7.07
CA VAL A 207 -16.52 -11.69 8.27
C VAL A 207 -15.16 -11.84 8.92
N SER A 208 -14.79 -10.85 9.72
CA SER A 208 -13.58 -10.87 10.52
C SER A 208 -13.92 -11.32 11.94
N ASN A 209 -13.21 -12.31 12.48
CA ASN A 209 -13.40 -12.71 13.87
C ASN A 209 -12.67 -11.74 14.83
N ALA A 210 -12.73 -12.01 16.14
CA ALA A 210 -12.08 -11.17 17.15
C ALA A 210 -10.55 -11.00 16.95
N GLN A 211 -9.90 -11.99 16.33
CA GLN A 211 -8.48 -11.97 15.97
C GLN A 211 -8.21 -11.36 14.60
N GLY A 212 -9.22 -10.80 13.93
CA GLY A 212 -9.10 -10.20 12.60
C GLY A 212 -9.07 -11.22 11.45
N MET A 213 -9.32 -12.50 11.74
CA MET A 213 -9.20 -13.60 10.78
C MET A 213 -10.50 -13.82 10.00
N PRO A 214 -10.41 -14.19 8.69
CA PRO A 214 -11.57 -14.37 7.84
C PRO A 214 -12.37 -15.63 8.23
N GLN A 215 -13.69 -15.50 8.31
CA GLN A 215 -14.65 -16.59 8.52
C GLN A 215 -15.84 -16.47 7.59
N LEU A 216 -16.34 -17.61 7.11
CA LEU A 216 -17.60 -17.67 6.38
C LEU A 216 -18.78 -17.54 7.35
N ALA A 217 -19.77 -16.76 6.94
CA ALA A 217 -21.02 -16.61 7.64
C ALA A 217 -22.19 -16.46 6.65
N TRP A 218 -23.41 -16.45 7.19
CA TRP A 218 -24.65 -16.37 6.44
C TRP A 218 -25.53 -15.25 6.96
N MET A 219 -26.19 -14.54 6.04
CA MET A 219 -27.12 -13.46 6.34
C MET A 219 -28.42 -13.68 5.57
N PRO A 220 -29.62 -13.53 6.17
CA PRO A 220 -30.87 -13.68 5.45
C PRO A 220 -31.07 -12.53 4.44
N VAL A 221 -31.67 -12.82 3.28
CA VAL A 221 -32.06 -11.79 2.31
C VAL A 221 -33.35 -11.13 2.81
N SER A 222 -33.22 -10.06 3.60
CA SER A 222 -34.37 -9.27 4.05
C SER A 222 -34.24 -7.84 3.56
N GLY A 223 -34.85 -7.52 2.40
CA GLY A 223 -35.06 -6.16 1.90
C GLY A 223 -33.88 -5.21 2.09
N ALA A 224 -32.65 -5.70 1.96
CA ALA A 224 -31.46 -4.94 2.27
C ALA A 224 -31.37 -3.81 1.24
N HIS A 225 -31.63 -2.60 1.68
CA HIS A 225 -31.13 -1.43 0.97
C HIS A 225 -29.62 -1.63 0.89
N GLU A 226 -29.08 -1.74 -0.33
CA GLU A 226 -27.68 -1.45 -0.58
C GLU A 226 -27.43 -0.09 0.08
N ILE A 227 -26.75 -0.08 1.23
CA ILE A 227 -26.20 1.18 1.71
C ILE A 227 -24.89 1.30 0.93
N PRO A 228 -24.82 2.14 -0.12
CA PRO A 228 -23.54 2.47 -0.70
C PRO A 228 -22.66 2.94 0.45
N ARG A 229 -21.47 2.34 0.60
CA ARG A 229 -20.46 2.65 1.61
C ARG A 229 -20.82 3.87 2.45
N THR A 230 -21.14 3.69 3.73
CA THR A 230 -20.59 4.67 4.66
C THR A 230 -19.07 4.53 4.53
N GLU A 231 -18.48 5.45 3.77
CA GLU A 231 -17.05 5.56 3.57
C GLU A 231 -16.40 5.63 4.95
N GLY A 232 -15.80 4.53 5.38
CA GLY A 232 -15.71 4.36 6.82
C GLY A 232 -14.72 3.35 7.32
N ALA A 233 -15.10 2.09 7.45
CA ALA A 233 -14.30 1.24 8.31
C ALA A 233 -13.00 0.78 7.64
N ILE A 234 -11.86 0.93 8.34
CA ILE A 234 -10.66 0.12 8.10
C ILE A 234 -10.96 -1.37 8.39
N ASP A 235 -12.10 -1.65 9.04
CA ASP A 235 -12.55 -2.95 9.53
C ASP A 235 -12.99 -3.97 8.46
N GLY A 236 -12.86 -3.63 7.18
CA GLY A 236 -12.90 -4.60 6.07
C GLY A 236 -11.55 -5.29 5.80
N LEU A 237 -10.47 -4.89 6.47
CA LEU A 237 -9.17 -5.57 6.35
C LEU A 237 -9.13 -6.82 7.26
N TYR A 238 -8.87 -7.97 6.66
CA TYR A 238 -8.43 -9.17 7.35
C TYR A 238 -6.98 -9.03 7.75
N VAL A 239 -6.76 -9.21 9.05
CA VAL A 239 -5.47 -8.98 9.69
C VAL A 239 -5.28 -10.03 10.78
N GLN A 240 -4.11 -10.65 10.85
CA GLN A 240 -3.79 -11.53 11.97
C GLN A 240 -3.44 -10.68 13.20
N ARG A 241 -4.32 -10.64 14.20
CA ARG A 241 -4.06 -10.00 15.50
C ARG A 241 -3.36 -11.00 16.43
N ARG A 242 -2.31 -10.56 17.13
CA ARG A 242 -1.76 -11.34 18.26
C ARG A 242 -2.63 -11.16 19.50
N SER A 243 -2.68 -12.20 20.34
CA SER A 243 -3.44 -12.13 21.59
C SER A 243 -2.86 -11.05 22.53
N THR A 244 -3.76 -10.45 23.28
CA THR A 244 -3.50 -9.32 24.19
C THR A 244 -2.51 -9.63 25.31
N ALA A 245 -2.39 -10.91 25.68
CA ALA A 245 -1.54 -11.37 26.77
C ALA A 245 -0.09 -11.63 26.33
N GLY A 246 0.20 -11.61 25.01
CA GLY A 246 1.54 -11.89 24.46
C GLY A 246 2.22 -10.73 23.74
N ALA A 247 1.51 -9.64 23.45
CA ALA A 247 2.06 -8.50 22.70
C ALA A 247 2.93 -7.62 23.61
N THR A 248 4.25 -7.70 23.44
CA THR A 248 5.23 -6.93 24.22
C THR A 248 5.84 -5.76 23.45
N GLY A 249 5.33 -5.44 22.25
CA GLY A 249 5.96 -4.48 21.31
C GLY A 249 7.22 -5.01 20.62
N ALA A 250 7.72 -6.19 21.00
CA ALA A 250 8.90 -6.83 20.41
C ALA A 250 8.59 -7.68 19.17
N GLU A 251 7.31 -8.01 18.95
CA GLU A 251 6.89 -8.93 17.91
C GLU A 251 6.39 -8.18 16.68
N ASP A 252 6.96 -8.50 15.51
CA ASP A 252 6.54 -7.89 14.25
C ASP A 252 5.17 -8.44 13.81
N SER A 253 4.13 -7.65 14.07
CA SER A 253 2.75 -7.91 13.67
C SER A 253 2.34 -7.16 12.40
N ARG A 254 3.26 -6.42 11.79
CA ARG A 254 3.00 -5.65 10.58
C ARG A 254 2.73 -6.60 9.42
N GLN A 255 1.84 -6.17 8.53
CA GLN A 255 1.42 -6.96 7.38
C GLN A 255 1.63 -6.15 6.12
N GLN A 256 2.23 -6.74 5.12
CA GLN A 256 2.33 -6.11 3.81
C GLN A 256 0.93 -5.94 3.24
N VAL A 257 0.60 -4.71 2.85
CA VAL A 257 -0.64 -4.40 2.14
C VAL A 257 -0.31 -3.79 0.80
N TRP A 258 -1.18 -4.05 -0.16
CA TRP A 258 -1.02 -3.57 -1.52
C TRP A 258 -1.32 -2.07 -1.65
N GLN A 259 -2.51 -1.70 -1.19
CA GLN A 259 -3.04 -0.35 -1.19
C GLN A 259 -3.75 -0.15 0.14
N ALA A 260 -3.65 1.06 0.67
CA ALA A 260 -4.51 1.44 1.77
C ALA A 260 -5.99 1.36 1.31
N PRO A 261 -6.93 0.94 2.19
CA PRO A 261 -8.34 1.04 1.90
C PRO A 261 -8.70 2.46 1.47
N ARG A 262 -9.66 2.59 0.54
CA ARG A 262 -10.12 3.91 0.09
C ARG A 262 -10.65 4.83 1.21
N SER A 263 -11.03 4.25 2.37
CA SER A 263 -11.44 4.99 3.56
C SER A 263 -10.24 5.55 4.35
N ALA A 264 -9.04 4.97 4.20
CA ALA A 264 -7.83 5.48 4.81
C ALA A 264 -7.21 6.60 3.96
N PRO A 265 -6.48 7.55 4.57
CA PRO A 265 -5.77 8.58 3.83
C PRO A 265 -4.74 7.97 2.88
N ARG A 266 -4.60 8.58 1.70
CA ARG A 266 -3.53 8.21 0.77
C ARG A 266 -2.19 8.42 1.46
N THR A 267 -1.39 7.37 1.50
CA THR A 267 -0.14 7.32 2.25
C THR A 267 1.01 7.08 1.28
N GLY A 268 2.07 7.88 1.40
CA GLY A 268 3.25 7.83 0.53
C GLY A 268 4.55 8.00 1.31
N VAL A 269 5.65 8.03 0.57
CA VAL A 269 6.99 8.24 1.12
C VAL A 269 7.33 9.73 1.05
N LEU A 270 7.70 10.31 2.18
CA LEU A 270 8.36 11.61 2.27
C LEU A 270 9.87 11.39 2.23
N LEU A 271 10.52 11.93 1.21
CA LEU A 271 11.94 11.82 0.97
C LEU A 271 12.62 13.16 1.26
N SER A 272 13.43 13.18 2.30
CA SER A 272 14.20 14.35 2.71
C SER A 272 15.69 14.05 2.50
N ARG A 273 16.39 14.91 1.77
CA ARG A 273 17.86 14.83 1.62
C ARG A 273 18.51 15.98 2.34
N PHE A 274 19.62 15.70 3.00
CA PHE A 274 20.34 16.64 3.86
C PHE A 274 21.81 16.64 3.51
N ARG A 275 22.47 17.76 3.81
CA ARG A 275 23.90 17.79 4.06
C ARG A 275 24.12 17.78 5.57
N GLN A 276 24.86 16.80 6.08
CA GLN A 276 25.24 16.71 7.49
C GLN A 276 26.36 17.70 7.80
N ARG A 277 26.66 17.93 9.09
CA ARG A 277 27.72 18.87 9.52
C ARG A 277 29.10 18.51 9.00
N ASP A 278 29.36 17.22 8.81
CA ASP A 278 30.61 16.70 8.24
C ASP A 278 30.69 16.83 6.70
N GLY A 279 29.64 17.38 6.07
CA GLY A 279 29.52 17.52 4.62
C GLY A 279 28.97 16.29 3.90
N SER A 280 28.75 15.17 4.61
CA SER A 280 28.18 13.96 4.03
C SER A 280 26.70 14.14 3.65
N LEU A 281 26.22 13.31 2.73
CA LEU A 281 24.82 13.33 2.29
C LEU A 281 24.03 12.30 3.10
N PHE A 282 22.92 12.74 3.67
CA PHE A 282 21.97 11.86 4.36
C PHE A 282 20.61 11.90 3.66
N GLU A 283 19.97 10.74 3.51
CA GLU A 283 18.61 10.64 2.97
C GLU A 283 17.70 10.01 4.02
N SER A 284 16.75 10.79 4.53
CA SER A 284 15.67 10.29 5.36
C SER A 284 14.49 9.88 4.51
N ARG A 285 13.91 8.73 4.86
CA ARG A 285 12.67 8.22 4.31
C ARG A 285 11.68 8.17 5.45
N CYS A 286 10.63 8.95 5.34
CA CYS A 286 9.50 8.94 6.26
C CYS A 286 8.23 8.57 5.51
N THR A 287 7.18 8.32 6.28
CA THR A 287 5.82 8.18 5.78
C THR A 287 5.09 9.51 5.91
N ALA A 288 4.26 9.86 4.92
CA ALA A 288 3.36 11.00 5.01
C ALA A 288 1.96 10.64 4.51
N SER A 289 0.94 11.26 5.09
CA SER A 289 -0.47 11.00 4.76
C SER A 289 -1.13 12.24 4.20
N GLN A 290 -1.90 12.09 3.14
CA GLN A 290 -2.59 13.20 2.47
C GLN A 290 -3.81 13.67 3.28
N LEU A 291 -3.84 14.96 3.60
CA LEU A 291 -4.96 15.65 4.26
C LEU A 291 -5.93 16.28 3.26
N SER A 292 -5.43 16.79 2.14
CA SER A 292 -6.24 17.34 1.06
C SER A 292 -5.44 17.39 -0.24
N GLY A 293 -5.98 17.99 -1.30
CA GLY A 293 -5.36 17.95 -2.63
C GLY A 293 -3.88 18.37 -2.67
N GLN A 294 -3.47 19.33 -1.83
CA GLN A 294 -2.07 19.81 -1.79
C GLN A 294 -1.40 19.64 -0.44
N TRP A 295 -2.04 18.99 0.53
CA TRP A 295 -1.57 19.01 1.91
C TRP A 295 -1.32 17.62 2.44
N LEU A 296 -0.19 17.45 3.11
CA LEU A 296 0.19 16.24 3.83
C LEU A 296 0.43 16.54 5.31
N ILE A 297 0.29 15.51 6.13
CA ILE A 297 0.76 15.46 7.52
C ILE A 297 1.87 14.41 7.63
N SER A 298 2.91 14.73 8.41
CA SER A 298 4.00 13.82 8.76
C SER A 298 4.66 14.30 10.06
N ALA A 299 5.72 13.62 10.48
CA ALA A 299 6.48 13.96 11.67
C ALA A 299 7.43 15.14 11.38
N ALA A 300 7.64 16.00 12.37
CA ALA A 300 8.53 17.14 12.24
C ALA A 300 9.98 16.69 12.08
N HIS A 301 10.42 15.67 12.82
CA HIS A 301 11.80 15.18 12.77
C HIS A 301 12.24 14.70 11.38
N CYS A 302 11.30 14.40 10.49
CA CYS A 302 11.57 14.07 9.09
C CYS A 302 12.18 15.23 8.28
N LEU A 303 12.23 16.44 8.86
CA LEU A 303 12.86 17.65 8.34
C LEU A 303 14.26 17.90 8.91
N PHE A 304 14.82 16.95 9.66
CA PHE A 304 16.12 17.10 10.31
C PHE A 304 16.98 15.84 10.08
N ALA A 305 18.28 16.04 9.90
CA ALA A 305 19.23 14.93 9.93
C ALA A 305 19.46 14.44 11.38
N PRO A 306 19.98 13.21 11.59
CA PRO A 306 20.22 12.67 12.93
C PRO A 306 21.18 13.51 13.80
N ASP A 307 22.04 14.33 13.19
CA ASP A 307 22.93 15.28 13.86
C ASP A 307 22.25 16.64 14.16
N GLY A 308 20.94 16.74 13.93
CA GLY A 308 20.13 17.94 14.06
C GLY A 308 20.28 18.95 12.93
N SER A 309 21.02 18.63 11.85
CA SER A 309 21.19 19.55 10.72
C SER A 309 19.88 19.83 9.99
N GLN A 310 19.65 21.10 9.68
CA GLN A 310 18.46 21.60 8.97
C GLN A 310 18.72 21.91 7.49
N GLN A 311 19.93 21.63 6.98
CA GLN A 311 20.29 21.92 5.59
C GLN A 311 19.69 20.88 4.65
N ILE A 312 18.39 20.98 4.42
CA ILE A 312 17.68 20.19 3.42
C ILE A 312 18.22 20.58 2.04
N LEU A 313 18.48 19.58 1.20
CA LEU A 313 18.85 19.73 -0.21
C LEU A 313 17.65 19.50 -1.12
N SER A 314 16.77 18.57 -0.73
CA SER A 314 15.52 18.30 -1.45
C SER A 314 14.48 17.70 -0.52
N LEU A 315 13.22 18.08 -0.73
CA LEU A 315 12.07 17.51 -0.04
C LEU A 315 10.99 17.12 -1.06
N ARG A 316 10.69 15.83 -1.15
CA ARG A 316 9.78 15.28 -2.16
C ARG A 316 8.81 14.28 -1.56
N TYR A 317 7.59 14.23 -2.08
CA TYR A 317 6.59 13.24 -1.74
C TYR A 317 6.37 12.26 -2.90
N ILE A 318 6.32 10.97 -2.58
CA ILE A 318 6.09 9.89 -3.54
C ILE A 318 4.79 9.19 -3.15
N ALA A 319 3.69 9.55 -3.83
CA ALA A 319 2.34 9.09 -3.49
C ALA A 319 2.12 7.58 -3.69
N SER A 320 2.76 7.02 -4.72
CA SER A 320 2.81 5.58 -4.96
C SER A 320 4.23 5.24 -5.36
N PRO A 321 5.00 4.58 -4.49
CA PRO A 321 6.41 4.36 -4.75
C PRO A 321 6.69 3.27 -5.79
N LEU A 322 5.64 2.66 -6.34
CA LEU A 322 5.66 1.83 -7.55
C LEU A 322 5.83 2.67 -8.83
N VAL A 323 5.63 3.99 -8.73
CA VAL A 323 5.81 4.97 -9.79
C VAL A 323 6.74 6.08 -9.28
N LEU A 324 8.02 5.76 -9.12
CA LEU A 324 9.04 6.71 -8.66
C LEU A 324 9.12 7.99 -9.51
N ALA A 325 8.74 7.92 -10.78
CA ALA A 325 8.68 9.06 -11.70
C ALA A 325 7.72 10.18 -11.23
N ASN A 326 6.79 9.90 -10.31
CA ASN A 326 5.77 10.83 -9.84
C ASN A 326 6.13 11.52 -8.51
N ALA A 327 7.42 11.70 -8.22
CA ALA A 327 7.85 12.39 -7.02
C ALA A 327 7.56 13.91 -7.10
N ILE A 328 6.68 14.40 -6.23
CA ILE A 328 6.20 15.79 -6.21
C ILE A 328 7.03 16.59 -5.21
N ALA A 329 7.52 17.76 -5.62
CA ALA A 329 8.25 18.65 -4.72
C ALA A 329 7.32 19.19 -3.61
N VAL A 330 7.86 19.37 -2.41
CA VAL A 330 7.21 20.15 -1.35
C VAL A 330 7.60 21.61 -1.53
N SER A 331 6.62 22.51 -1.56
CA SER A 331 6.84 23.95 -1.74
C SER A 331 7.01 24.68 -0.41
N ARG A 332 6.31 24.24 0.64
CA ARG A 332 6.31 24.89 1.94
C ARG A 332 6.00 23.90 3.07
N VAL A 333 6.52 24.17 4.26
CA VAL A 333 6.30 23.34 5.45
C VAL A 333 5.91 24.17 6.67
N TRP A 334 5.11 23.59 7.54
CA TRP A 334 4.74 24.13 8.84
C TRP A 334 5.14 23.10 9.89
N VAL A 335 5.97 23.52 10.83
CA VAL A 335 6.47 22.66 11.91
C VAL A 335 5.85 23.13 13.21
N HIS A 336 5.50 22.20 14.09
CA HIS A 336 5.05 22.55 15.44
C HIS A 336 6.04 23.54 16.09
N ARG A 337 5.54 24.62 16.68
CA ARG A 337 6.35 25.74 17.15
C ARG A 337 7.37 25.32 18.21
N GLU A 338 6.98 24.40 19.07
CA GLU A 338 7.82 23.89 20.16
C GLU A 338 8.73 22.74 19.73
N HIS A 339 8.76 22.36 18.44
CA HIS A 339 9.65 21.29 17.99
C HIS A 339 11.10 21.76 17.92
N ASP A 340 11.95 21.11 18.71
CA ASP A 340 13.39 21.29 18.69
C ASP A 340 14.10 19.93 18.47
N PRO A 341 14.90 19.77 17.40
CA PRO A 341 15.67 18.55 17.18
C PRO A 341 16.67 18.24 18.31
N VAL A 342 17.07 19.25 19.11
CA VAL A 342 17.98 19.06 20.26
C VAL A 342 17.33 18.20 21.35
N ASP A 343 16.00 18.20 21.48
CA ASP A 343 15.29 17.39 22.47
C ASP A 343 15.48 15.88 22.26
N GLN A 344 15.78 15.46 21.03
CA GLN A 344 16.16 14.07 20.75
C GLN A 344 17.48 13.71 21.43
N ALA A 345 18.47 14.59 21.35
CA ALA A 345 19.82 14.36 21.87
C ALA A 345 19.87 14.43 23.41
N THR A 346 19.00 15.23 24.02
CA THR A 346 18.87 15.33 25.48
C THR A 346 18.02 14.21 26.09
N GLY A 347 17.34 13.41 25.26
CA GLY A 347 16.45 12.34 25.71
C GLY A 347 15.11 12.87 26.25
N ASN A 348 14.74 14.12 25.96
CA ASN A 348 13.46 14.68 26.35
C ASN A 348 12.34 14.18 25.42
N VAL A 349 11.96 12.91 25.60
CA VAL A 349 10.95 12.22 24.78
C VAL A 349 9.62 12.98 24.74
N ALA A 350 9.25 13.63 25.85
CA ALA A 350 8.00 14.36 25.97
C ALA A 350 7.96 15.61 25.08
N SER A 351 8.97 16.47 25.19
CA SER A 351 9.05 17.68 24.35
C SER A 351 9.23 17.31 22.88
N TYR A 352 10.17 16.40 22.59
CA TYR A 352 10.46 15.96 21.23
C TYR A 352 9.22 15.38 20.56
N SER A 353 8.62 14.35 21.16
CA SER A 353 7.52 13.61 20.52
C SER A 353 6.20 14.35 20.61
N GLY A 354 5.95 15.12 21.67
CA GLY A 354 4.73 15.93 21.82
C GLY A 354 4.63 17.07 20.81
N SER A 355 5.77 17.50 20.26
CA SER A 355 5.85 18.52 19.21
C SER A 355 6.13 17.93 17.82
N ASP A 356 6.21 16.61 17.66
CA ASP A 356 6.71 15.97 16.45
C ASP A 356 5.66 15.88 15.32
N ILE A 357 5.11 17.02 14.92
CA ILE A 357 4.07 17.14 13.91
C ILE A 357 4.44 18.24 12.92
N ALA A 358 4.31 17.95 11.63
CA ALA A 358 4.50 18.90 10.56
C ALA A 358 3.48 18.74 9.43
N LEU A 359 3.16 19.86 8.78
CA LEU A 359 2.35 19.94 7.58
C LEU A 359 3.23 20.28 6.37
N PHE A 360 2.91 19.68 5.23
CA PHE A 360 3.69 19.83 4.01
C PHE A 360 2.75 20.21 2.88
N LYS A 361 3.02 21.34 2.22
CA LYS A 361 2.32 21.75 1.01
C LYS A 361 3.04 21.25 -0.22
N LEU A 362 2.34 20.49 -1.05
CA LEU A 362 2.83 20.02 -2.34
C LEU A 362 2.88 21.17 -3.36
N ALA A 363 3.89 21.16 -4.21
CA ALA A 363 4.02 22.10 -5.33
C ALA A 363 2.94 21.86 -6.40
N GLN A 364 2.39 20.65 -6.48
CA GLN A 364 1.33 20.28 -7.41
C GLN A 364 0.24 19.49 -6.66
N PRO A 365 -1.05 19.72 -6.97
CA PRO A 365 -2.14 19.00 -6.33
C PRO A 365 -2.16 17.53 -6.77
N LEU A 366 -2.48 16.66 -5.81
CA LEU A 366 -2.85 15.27 -6.01
C LEU A 366 -4.36 15.10 -5.88
N PRO A 367 -5.02 14.35 -6.78
CA PRO A 367 -6.45 14.07 -6.65
C PRO A 367 -6.77 13.41 -5.30
N ILE A 368 -7.79 13.92 -4.62
CA ILE A 368 -8.38 13.32 -3.42
C ILE A 368 -9.90 13.43 -3.55
N ASN A 369 -10.59 12.31 -3.33
CA ASN A 369 -12.05 12.29 -3.41
C ASN A 369 -12.65 12.58 -2.03
N ASN A 370 -12.08 11.97 -0.98
CA ASN A 370 -12.57 12.08 0.39
C ASN A 370 -11.40 12.50 1.29
N PRO A 371 -11.33 13.77 1.70
CA PRO A 371 -10.38 14.23 2.70
C PRO A 371 -10.57 13.45 4.02
N PRO A 372 -9.48 13.03 4.70
CA PRO A 372 -9.60 12.41 6.01
C PRO A 372 -10.15 13.40 7.04
N ILE A 373 -10.82 12.87 8.05
CA ILE A 373 -11.32 13.64 9.19
C ILE A 373 -10.26 13.60 10.30
N LEU A 374 -9.99 14.74 10.92
CA LEU A 374 -9.11 14.83 12.09
C LEU A 374 -9.93 14.74 13.38
N ALA A 375 -9.44 14.02 14.38
CA ALA A 375 -10.08 13.94 15.70
C ALA A 375 -9.06 13.84 16.83
N VAL A 376 -9.52 14.07 18.06
CA VAL A 376 -8.77 13.77 19.28
C VAL A 376 -8.93 12.27 19.60
N PRO A 377 -7.90 11.57 20.10
CA PRO A 377 -8.05 10.19 20.54
C PRO A 377 -9.16 10.03 21.60
N LEU A 378 -9.95 8.96 21.50
CA LEU A 378 -10.97 8.65 22.50
C LEU A 378 -10.32 8.21 23.82
N ALA A 379 -10.49 8.99 24.88
CA ALA A 379 -9.90 8.72 26.20
C ALA A 379 -10.56 7.56 26.98
N SER A 380 -11.80 7.19 26.62
CA SER A 380 -12.68 6.32 27.43
C SER A 380 -12.93 4.92 26.85
N ASN A 381 -12.24 4.52 25.77
CA ASN A 381 -12.41 3.18 25.21
C ASN A 381 -11.40 2.21 25.85
N PRO A 382 -11.84 1.10 26.50
CA PRO A 382 -10.94 0.14 27.15
C PRO A 382 -9.95 -0.53 26.17
N VAL A 383 -10.18 -0.43 24.85
CA VAL A 383 -9.20 -0.80 23.84
C VAL A 383 -9.16 0.27 22.74
N ASN A 384 -8.17 1.16 22.80
CA ASN A 384 -7.88 2.11 21.72
C ASN A 384 -7.09 1.41 20.62
N TRP A 385 -7.77 0.62 19.78
CA TRP A 385 -7.16 0.15 18.54
C TRP A 385 -6.87 1.35 17.63
N VAL A 386 -5.63 1.42 17.17
CA VAL A 386 -5.17 2.39 16.20
C VAL A 386 -4.51 1.67 15.04
N ASP A 387 -4.80 2.17 13.85
CA ASP A 387 -4.32 1.63 12.60
C ASP A 387 -3.31 2.59 11.96
N SER A 388 -2.32 2.04 11.28
CA SER A 388 -1.37 2.85 10.50
C SER A 388 -0.99 2.15 9.21
N PHE A 389 -0.75 2.96 8.19
CA PHE A 389 -0.18 2.55 6.92
C PHE A 389 1.17 3.25 6.79
N ALA A 390 2.23 2.51 6.45
CA ALA A 390 3.59 3.05 6.47
C ALA A 390 4.54 2.35 5.51
N TYR A 391 5.67 3.00 5.23
CA TYR A 391 6.76 2.47 4.40
C TYR A 391 8.02 2.24 5.25
N PRO A 392 8.07 1.16 6.04
CA PRO A 392 9.24 0.83 6.87
C PRO A 392 10.50 0.56 6.04
N SER A 393 11.67 0.94 6.58
CA SER A 393 12.97 0.74 5.94
C SER A 393 13.52 -0.68 6.06
N ASP A 394 13.04 -1.49 7.02
CA ASP A 394 13.44 -2.89 7.20
C ASP A 394 12.74 -3.87 6.24
N LYS A 395 11.83 -3.36 5.40
CA LYS A 395 11.04 -4.16 4.48
C LYS A 395 11.46 -3.93 3.03
N ALA A 396 10.89 -4.73 2.13
CA ALA A 396 11.08 -4.55 0.70
C ALA A 396 10.80 -3.10 0.32
N ARG A 397 11.69 -2.52 -0.48
CA ARG A 397 11.61 -1.11 -0.85
C ARG A 397 10.24 -0.84 -1.48
N HIS A 398 9.65 0.31 -1.15
CA HIS A 398 8.39 0.76 -1.77
C HIS A 398 7.15 -0.11 -1.47
N SER A 399 7.24 -1.02 -0.49
CA SER A 399 6.09 -1.78 -0.03
C SER A 399 5.35 -1.06 1.09
N LEU A 400 4.02 -1.04 1.00
CA LEU A 400 3.16 -0.47 2.03
C LEU A 400 2.88 -1.53 3.10
N TRP A 401 2.94 -1.14 4.37
CA TRP A 401 2.72 -2.02 5.50
C TRP A 401 1.65 -1.45 6.41
N PHE A 402 0.76 -2.35 6.84
CA PHE A 402 -0.30 -2.07 7.78
C PHE A 402 0.10 -2.53 9.19
N SER A 403 -0.21 -1.72 10.19
CA SER A 403 -0.07 -2.09 11.61
C SER A 403 -1.36 -1.74 12.34
N ARG A 404 -1.90 -2.69 13.11
CA ARG A 404 -3.00 -2.48 14.06
C ARG A 404 -2.47 -2.69 15.46
N CYS A 405 -2.49 -1.62 16.25
CA CYS A 405 -1.85 -1.55 17.56
C CYS A 405 -2.85 -1.10 18.62
N ARG A 406 -2.63 -1.47 19.86
CA ARG A 406 -3.29 -0.83 21.00
C ARG A 406 -2.51 0.40 21.39
N ALA A 407 -3.22 1.50 21.52
CA ALA A 407 -2.69 2.74 22.06
C ALA A 407 -3.02 2.85 23.55
N SER A 408 -2.08 3.35 24.34
CA SER A 408 -2.29 3.72 25.74
C SER A 408 -1.63 5.05 26.00
N LEU A 409 -2.36 5.98 26.64
CA LEU A 409 -1.81 7.27 27.04
C LEU A 409 -0.59 7.02 27.92
N TRP A 410 0.57 7.49 27.47
CA TRP A 410 1.83 7.35 28.17
C TRP A 410 2.12 8.61 28.99
N GLN A 411 1.96 9.78 28.38
CA GLN A 411 2.17 11.07 29.04
C GLN A 411 1.24 12.11 28.45
N ARG A 412 0.69 12.99 29.31
CA ARG A 412 -0.08 14.15 28.85
C ARG A 412 0.87 15.25 28.38
N GLY A 413 0.50 15.93 27.31
CA GLY A 413 1.20 17.11 26.82
C GLY A 413 1.10 18.25 27.82
N GLU A 414 2.21 18.92 28.09
CA GLU A 414 2.21 20.16 28.85
C GLU A 414 2.12 21.36 27.89
N GLN A 415 1.43 22.41 28.33
CA GLN A 415 1.28 23.67 27.58
C GLN A 415 0.68 23.45 26.17
N ALA A 416 1.46 23.69 25.11
CA ALA A 416 1.06 23.56 23.71
C ALA A 416 1.38 22.18 23.12
N LEU A 417 2.03 21.29 23.86
CA LEU A 417 2.44 19.97 23.36
C LEU A 417 1.26 19.01 23.24
N SER A 418 1.40 18.06 22.32
CA SER A 418 0.49 16.93 22.14
C SER A 418 0.61 15.93 23.29
N ASP A 419 -0.50 15.27 23.61
CA ASP A 419 -0.46 14.03 24.40
C ASP A 419 0.33 12.96 23.64
N ILE A 420 1.03 12.10 24.40
CA ILE A 420 1.85 11.02 23.86
C ILE A 420 1.23 9.70 24.23
N TYR A 421 1.00 8.88 23.21
CA TYR A 421 0.45 7.53 23.36
C TYR A 421 1.50 6.50 22.95
N SER A 422 1.62 5.46 23.76
CA SER A 422 2.47 4.29 23.47
C SER A 422 1.68 3.22 22.73
N LEU A 423 2.36 2.50 21.83
CA LEU A 423 1.82 1.40 21.05
C LEU A 423 2.37 0.05 21.54
N ASP A 424 1.56 -1.00 21.47
CA ASP A 424 1.95 -2.38 21.82
C ASP A 424 2.49 -3.21 20.64
N CYS A 425 2.69 -2.58 19.48
CA CYS A 425 3.20 -3.20 18.27
C CYS A 425 4.64 -2.76 17.98
N PHE A 426 5.29 -3.43 17.03
CA PHE A 426 6.63 -3.07 16.58
C PHE A 426 6.59 -1.92 15.55
N SER A 427 7.54 -1.00 15.61
CA SER A 427 7.80 0.01 14.57
C SER A 427 9.28 0.07 14.21
N HIS A 428 9.55 0.45 12.96
CA HIS A 428 10.90 0.64 12.44
C HIS A 428 11.05 2.05 11.83
N GLU A 429 12.29 2.48 11.64
CA GLU A 429 12.62 3.63 10.78
C GLU A 429 11.90 3.51 9.42
N GLY A 430 11.58 4.65 8.79
CA GLY A 430 10.69 4.68 7.62
C GLY A 430 9.22 4.92 7.97
N GLN A 431 8.77 4.43 9.13
CA GLN A 431 7.37 4.59 9.54
C GLN A 431 7.06 5.93 10.19
N SER A 432 8.08 6.66 10.63
CA SER A 432 7.97 8.03 11.15
C SER A 432 7.08 8.88 10.25
N GLY A 433 6.13 9.59 10.85
CA GLY A 433 5.19 10.44 10.15
C GLY A 433 3.93 9.74 9.61
N ALA A 434 3.80 8.43 9.75
CA ALA A 434 2.55 7.73 9.43
C ALA A 434 1.38 8.27 10.26
N ALA A 435 0.23 8.49 9.63
CA ALA A 435 -0.97 8.86 10.37
C ALA A 435 -1.47 7.68 11.20
N LEU A 436 -1.89 7.97 12.45
CA LEU A 436 -2.58 7.01 13.31
C LEU A 436 -4.08 7.22 13.14
N LEU A 437 -4.77 6.13 12.84
CA LEU A 437 -6.19 6.12 12.51
C LEU A 437 -6.98 5.44 13.62
N GLN A 438 -8.05 6.08 14.08
CA GLN A 438 -9.03 5.48 14.98
C GLN A 438 -10.40 5.47 14.30
N THR A 439 -11.06 4.31 14.25
CA THR A 439 -12.45 4.23 13.76
C THR A 439 -13.38 4.79 14.85
N ILE A 440 -14.07 5.89 14.53
CA ILE A 440 -15.06 6.56 15.40
C ILE A 440 -16.39 6.55 14.66
N SER A 441 -17.41 5.92 15.24
CA SER A 441 -18.74 5.77 14.63
C SER A 441 -18.68 5.17 13.20
N GLY A 442 -17.78 4.22 12.98
CA GLY A 442 -17.60 3.55 11.69
C GLY A 442 -16.74 4.30 10.66
N THR A 443 -16.20 5.49 10.99
CA THR A 443 -15.37 6.30 10.08
C THR A 443 -13.97 6.47 10.63
N PRO A 444 -12.90 6.37 9.82
CA PRO A 444 -11.54 6.43 10.31
C PRO A 444 -11.11 7.90 10.42
N HIS A 445 -10.65 8.26 11.61
CA HIS A 445 -10.17 9.60 11.90
C HIS A 445 -8.66 9.57 12.10
N ILE A 446 -7.94 10.53 11.54
CA ILE A 446 -6.54 10.75 11.93
C ILE A 446 -6.55 11.35 13.33
N ILE A 447 -5.92 10.65 14.27
CA ILE A 447 -5.83 11.05 15.67
C ILE A 447 -4.41 11.43 16.10
N GLY A 448 -3.43 11.30 15.21
CA GLY A 448 -2.04 11.58 15.54
C GLY A 448 -1.06 11.17 14.46
N VAL A 449 0.22 11.35 14.75
CA VAL A 449 1.34 11.08 13.85
C VAL A 449 2.39 10.23 14.56
N LEU A 450 2.82 9.13 13.93
CA LEU A 450 3.83 8.25 14.48
C LEU A 450 5.15 8.99 14.60
N SER A 451 5.71 9.00 15.80
CA SER A 451 6.90 9.77 16.14
C SER A 451 8.06 8.80 16.41
N SER A 452 8.61 8.85 17.60
CA SER A 452 9.79 8.11 18.02
C SER A 452 9.44 6.83 18.78
N ARG A 453 10.39 6.33 19.56
CA ARG A 453 10.23 5.18 20.44
C ARG A 453 10.70 5.55 21.84
N ILE A 454 9.98 5.07 22.84
CA ILE A 454 10.50 5.01 24.20
C ILE A 454 11.46 3.83 24.24
N HIS A 455 12.71 4.08 24.56
CA HIS A 455 13.74 3.05 24.70
C HIS A 455 14.49 3.20 26.03
N ASN A 456 14.29 2.23 26.93
CA ASN A 456 15.10 2.04 28.13
C ASN A 456 15.11 0.54 28.51
N GLU A 457 15.77 0.18 29.61
CA GLU A 457 15.90 -1.21 30.07
C GLU A 457 14.55 -1.94 30.28
N LYS A 458 13.45 -1.19 30.48
CA LYS A 458 12.14 -1.73 30.84
C LYS A 458 11.07 -1.55 29.75
N ILE A 459 11.25 -0.60 28.84
CA ILE A 459 10.24 -0.19 27.87
C ILE A 459 10.91 -0.02 26.51
N ASN A 460 10.34 -0.70 25.52
CA ASN A 460 10.73 -0.55 24.13
C ASN A 460 9.47 -0.46 23.26
N LYS A 461 8.86 0.72 23.20
CA LYS A 461 7.54 0.91 22.56
C LYS A 461 7.54 2.10 21.60
N PRO A 462 6.92 1.98 20.41
CA PRO A 462 6.63 3.12 19.58
C PRO A 462 5.71 4.10 20.30
N ILE A 463 5.83 5.37 19.95
CA ILE A 463 4.92 6.41 20.41
C ILE A 463 4.44 7.29 19.25
N PHE A 464 3.29 7.92 19.45
CA PHE A 464 2.77 8.91 18.52
C PHE A 464 2.35 10.18 19.25
N ALA A 465 2.45 11.30 18.53
CA ALA A 465 1.96 12.60 18.93
C ALA A 465 0.46 12.68 18.62
N ALA A 466 -0.39 12.82 19.64
CA ALA A 466 -1.84 12.88 19.46
C ALA A 466 -2.32 14.27 19.03
N LEU A 467 -3.26 14.32 18.10
CA LEU A 467 -3.94 15.57 17.80
C LEU A 467 -4.79 16.02 18.99
N ASN A 468 -4.71 17.31 19.29
CA ASN A 468 -5.60 17.99 20.23
C ASN A 468 -6.50 18.99 19.47
N ALA A 469 -7.55 19.49 20.13
CA ALA A 469 -8.52 20.38 19.50
C ALA A 469 -7.88 21.67 18.93
N GLY A 470 -6.88 22.22 19.61
CA GLY A 470 -6.13 23.40 19.15
C GLY A 470 -5.35 23.14 17.88
N LEU A 471 -4.61 22.02 17.82
CA LEU A 471 -3.88 21.60 16.63
C LEU A 471 -4.81 21.33 15.45
N ILE A 472 -5.95 20.66 15.67
CA ILE A 472 -6.93 20.39 14.62
C ILE A 472 -7.45 21.71 14.02
N ALA A 473 -7.79 22.68 14.88
CA ALA A 473 -8.24 24.00 14.44
C ALA A 473 -7.14 24.73 13.65
N ASP A 474 -5.89 24.68 14.12
CA ASP A 474 -4.75 25.31 13.44
C ASP A 474 -4.46 24.67 12.08
N ILE A 475 -4.50 23.33 11.99
CA ILE A 475 -4.34 22.60 10.72
C ILE A 475 -5.44 23.03 9.73
N GLY A 476 -6.70 23.12 10.18
CA GLY A 476 -7.80 23.60 9.36
C GLY A 476 -7.56 25.00 8.79
N ARG A 477 -7.02 25.91 9.62
CA ARG A 477 -6.68 27.28 9.19
C ARG A 477 -5.53 27.32 8.19
N VAL A 478 -4.45 26.57 8.42
CA VAL A 478 -3.34 26.44 7.46
C VAL A 478 -3.83 25.91 6.10
N ILE A 479 -4.69 24.88 6.09
CA ILE A 479 -5.21 24.30 4.85
C ILE A 479 -6.10 25.30 4.10
N ALA A 480 -6.91 26.07 4.83
CA ALA A 480 -7.81 27.07 4.24
C ALA A 480 -7.06 28.30 3.69
N ASN A 481 -5.99 28.72 4.37
CA ASN A 481 -5.18 29.87 3.99
C ASN A 481 -3.70 29.61 4.32
N ASP A 482 -2.90 29.32 3.29
CA ASP A 482 -1.48 29.02 3.44
C ASP A 482 -0.61 30.26 3.73
N ALA A 483 -1.17 31.47 3.68
CA ALA A 483 -0.49 32.65 4.22
C ALA A 483 -0.54 32.68 5.76
N GLU A 484 -1.49 31.96 6.38
CA GLU A 484 -1.65 31.95 7.83
C GLU A 484 -0.53 31.15 8.52
N ILE A 485 -0.08 31.68 9.66
CA ILE A 485 0.84 31.00 10.57
C ILE A 485 0.17 30.94 11.94
N PRO A 486 -0.60 29.88 12.22
CA PRO A 486 -1.29 29.74 13.49
C PRO A 486 -0.33 29.64 14.69
N VAL A 487 -0.92 29.74 15.89
CA VAL A 487 -0.20 29.77 17.16
C VAL A 487 0.73 28.57 17.31
N ASN A 488 0.27 27.36 16.99
CA ASN A 488 1.05 26.15 17.20
C ASN A 488 2.07 25.85 16.09
N PHE A 489 2.18 26.67 15.05
CA PHE A 489 3.09 26.42 13.93
C PHE A 489 4.10 27.54 13.69
N ARG A 490 5.25 27.16 13.13
CA ARG A 490 6.20 28.01 12.42
C ARG A 490 6.23 27.57 10.96
N ALA A 491 6.21 28.52 10.03
CA ALA A 491 6.24 28.23 8.60
C ALA A 491 7.63 28.46 8.01
N TYR A 492 8.07 27.55 7.14
CA TYR A 492 9.33 27.64 6.43
C TYR A 492 9.08 27.46 4.93
N ASN A 493 9.59 28.37 4.11
CA ASN A 493 9.69 28.10 2.68
C ASN A 493 10.77 27.05 2.48
N VAL A 494 10.52 26.05 1.63
CA VAL A 494 11.54 25.03 1.37
C VAL A 494 12.81 25.71 0.86
N ALA A 495 12.71 26.70 -0.04
CA ALA A 495 13.84 27.51 -0.48
C ALA A 495 14.63 28.19 0.65
N THR A 496 13.98 28.61 1.74
CA THR A 496 14.65 29.19 2.92
C THR A 496 15.36 28.12 3.76
N ILE A 497 14.84 26.88 3.78
CA ILE A 497 15.54 25.72 4.34
C ILE A 497 16.75 25.33 3.45
N LEU A 498 16.59 25.45 2.13
CA LEU A 498 17.66 25.19 1.14
C LEU A 498 18.74 26.29 1.13
N ALA A 499 18.47 27.49 1.67
CA ALA A 499 19.28 28.70 1.47
C ALA A 499 20.66 28.73 2.16
N ASN A 500 21.09 27.65 2.79
CA ASN A 500 22.48 27.48 3.24
C ASN A 500 23.35 26.66 2.27
N VAL A 501 22.85 26.32 1.08
CA VAL A 501 23.57 25.52 0.07
C VAL A 501 24.01 26.43 -1.07
N ALA A 502 25.32 26.50 -1.32
CA ALA A 502 25.88 27.15 -2.50
C ALA A 502 25.24 26.57 -3.79
N PRO A 503 24.87 27.41 -4.78
CA PRO A 503 24.18 26.97 -6.01
C PRO A 503 24.93 25.94 -6.87
N GLU A 504 26.22 25.73 -6.61
CA GLU A 504 27.13 24.94 -7.44
C GLU A 504 26.97 23.41 -7.28
N LEU A 505 26.04 22.94 -6.45
CA LEU A 505 25.90 21.51 -6.09
C LEU A 505 24.50 20.92 -6.29
N LEU A 506 23.66 21.52 -7.13
CA LEU A 506 22.44 20.89 -7.64
C LEU A 506 22.74 20.21 -9.00
N PRO A 507 22.53 18.89 -9.16
CA PRO A 507 22.48 18.26 -10.48
C PRO A 507 21.19 18.59 -11.23
#